data_AF-A0A0F9ML26-F1
#
_entry.id   AF-A0A0F9ML26-F1
#
_cell.length_a   1.000
_cell.length_b   1.000
_cell.length_c   1.000
_cell.angle_alpha   90.00
_cell.angle_beta   90.00
_cell.angle_gamma   90.00
#
_symmetry.space_group_name_H-M   'P 1'
#
loop_
_entity.id
_entity.type
_entity.pdbx_description
1 polymer ?
#
loop_
_entity_poly.entity_id
_entity_poly.type
_entity_poly.pdbx_seq_one_letter_code
_entity_poly.pdbx_strand_id
1 'polypeptide(L)'
;MMLSKKLSSEEALDLICGPRMEFYGPPKENLQDIADTWTPYVKRVLALRGALNATDICTLMIMLKCVRQARGYHRDSTVDVSGYAVLGEVLNEEDSFEVFVLHAADKIENKIERIQFTDRFLPGYFNEGGNGYEPTG
;
A
#
# COMPACT_ATOMS: atom_id res chain seq x y z
N MET A 1 27.80 -20.36 -8.65
CA MET A 1 26.66 -20.71 -9.53
C MET A 1 25.91 -19.41 -9.79
N MET A 2 25.96 -18.88 -11.01
CA MET A 2 25.22 -17.65 -11.36
C MET A 2 23.72 -17.94 -11.19
N LEU A 3 23.05 -17.22 -10.29
CA LEU A 3 21.60 -17.11 -10.32
C LEU A 3 21.26 -16.33 -11.60
N SER A 4 20.95 -17.05 -12.67
CA SER A 4 20.25 -16.47 -13.81
C SER A 4 18.95 -15.90 -13.28
N LYS A 5 18.79 -14.58 -13.34
CA LYS A 5 17.54 -13.92 -13.01
C LYS A 5 16.44 -14.54 -13.89
N LYS A 6 15.38 -15.06 -13.26
CA LYS A 6 14.23 -15.61 -13.99
C LYS A 6 13.52 -14.48 -14.74
N LEU A 7 12.78 -14.84 -15.79
CA LEU A 7 11.84 -13.90 -16.39
C LEU A 7 10.70 -13.66 -15.39
N SER A 8 10.15 -12.43 -15.38
CA SER A 8 9.04 -12.09 -14.46
C SER A 8 7.82 -12.98 -14.65
N SER A 9 7.61 -13.52 -15.85
CA SER A 9 6.55 -14.50 -16.14
C SER A 9 6.79 -15.85 -15.45
N GLU A 10 8.05 -16.29 -15.35
CA GLU A 10 8.41 -17.55 -14.67
C GLU A 10 8.24 -17.39 -13.16
N GLU A 11 8.72 -16.27 -12.59
CA GLU A 11 8.51 -15.95 -11.17
C GLU A 11 7.01 -15.82 -10.83
N ALA A 12 6.23 -15.22 -11.73
CA ALA A 12 4.79 -15.11 -11.56
C ALA A 12 4.11 -16.49 -11.57
N LEU A 13 4.51 -17.40 -12.48
CA LEU A 13 4.00 -18.76 -12.56
C LEU A 13 4.32 -19.55 -11.28
N ASP A 14 5.55 -19.46 -10.79
CA ASP A 14 5.95 -20.10 -9.53
C ASP A 14 5.05 -19.64 -8.36
N LEU A 15 4.73 -18.35 -8.31
CA LEU A 15 3.86 -17.79 -7.26
C LEU A 15 2.39 -18.21 -7.39
N ILE A 16 1.79 -18.14 -8.60
CA ILE A 16 0.36 -18.41 -8.79
C ILE A 16 0.04 -19.90 -8.80
N CYS A 17 0.97 -20.75 -9.25
CA CYS A 17 0.80 -22.20 -9.25
C CYS A 17 1.26 -22.86 -7.94
N GLY A 18 2.09 -22.18 -7.13
CA GLY A 18 2.53 -22.66 -5.83
C GLY A 18 1.86 -21.92 -4.68
N PRO A 19 2.56 -21.00 -3.98
CA PRO A 19 2.10 -20.42 -2.71
C PRO A 19 0.70 -19.81 -2.74
N ARG A 20 0.31 -19.15 -3.84
CA ARG A 20 -1.02 -18.52 -3.92
C ARG A 20 -2.15 -19.54 -4.04
N MET A 21 -1.91 -20.66 -4.72
CA MET A 21 -2.88 -21.74 -4.80
C MET A 21 -3.03 -22.44 -3.44
N GLU A 22 -1.91 -22.61 -2.72
CA GLU A 22 -1.90 -23.20 -1.37
C GLU A 22 -2.60 -22.30 -0.35
N PHE A 23 -2.27 -21.01 -0.30
CA PHE A 23 -2.80 -20.09 0.71
C PHE A 23 -4.21 -19.60 0.41
N TYR A 24 -4.52 -19.38 -0.87
CA TYR A 24 -5.78 -18.75 -1.24
C TYR A 24 -6.73 -19.65 -2.04
N GLY A 25 -6.35 -20.91 -2.28
CA GLY A 25 -7.18 -21.85 -3.04
C GLY A 25 -7.22 -21.56 -4.55
N PRO A 26 -8.13 -22.22 -5.27
CA PRO A 26 -8.28 -22.07 -6.71
C PRO A 26 -8.51 -20.59 -7.11
N PRO A 27 -7.86 -20.07 -8.16
CA PRO A 27 -8.01 -18.68 -8.58
C PRO A 27 -9.47 -18.28 -8.84
N LYS A 28 -10.27 -19.20 -9.39
CA LYS A 28 -11.70 -18.94 -9.65
C LYS A 28 -12.47 -18.62 -8.37
N GLU A 29 -12.23 -19.36 -7.29
CA GLU A 29 -12.93 -19.15 -6.02
C GLU A 29 -12.46 -17.85 -5.37
N ASN A 30 -11.16 -17.71 -5.14
CA ASN A 30 -10.59 -16.51 -4.52
C ASN A 30 -10.95 -15.21 -5.25
N LEU A 31 -10.79 -15.17 -6.57
CA LEU A 31 -11.08 -13.96 -7.34
C LEU A 31 -12.59 -13.69 -7.41
N GLN A 32 -13.44 -14.72 -7.37
CA GLN A 32 -14.89 -14.54 -7.29
C GLN A 32 -15.30 -14.02 -5.91
N ASP A 33 -14.74 -14.55 -4.82
CA ASP A 33 -14.98 -14.06 -3.46
C ASP A 33 -14.64 -12.55 -3.36
N ILE A 34 -13.51 -12.14 -3.96
CA ILE A 34 -13.11 -10.72 -4.04
C ILE A 34 -14.10 -9.90 -4.88
N ALA A 35 -14.49 -10.40 -6.05
CA ALA A 35 -15.44 -9.70 -6.93
C ALA A 35 -16.81 -9.51 -6.25
N ASP A 36 -17.30 -10.54 -5.57
CA ASP A 36 -18.56 -10.49 -4.82
C ASP A 36 -18.48 -9.53 -3.64
N THR A 37 -17.29 -9.42 -3.01
CA THR A 37 -17.03 -8.44 -1.95
C THR A 37 -16.97 -7.00 -2.47
N TRP A 38 -16.28 -6.76 -3.59
CA TRP A 38 -16.07 -5.41 -4.14
C TRP A 38 -17.32 -4.84 -4.83
N THR A 39 -18.11 -5.69 -5.49
CA THR A 39 -19.27 -5.28 -6.30
C THR A 39 -20.25 -4.34 -5.57
N PRO A 40 -20.76 -4.65 -4.36
CA PRO A 40 -21.68 -3.76 -3.68
C PRO A 40 -21.05 -2.40 -3.33
N TYR A 41 -19.78 -2.38 -2.94
CA TYR A 41 -19.05 -1.14 -2.63
C TYR A 41 -18.89 -0.27 -3.89
N VAL A 42 -18.37 -0.85 -4.97
CA VAL A 42 -18.18 -0.13 -6.25
C VAL A 42 -19.50 0.39 -6.79
N LYS A 43 -20.57 -0.42 -6.77
CA LYS A 43 -21.92 0.01 -7.18
C LYS A 43 -22.37 1.24 -6.40
N ARG A 44 -22.18 1.26 -5.08
CA ARG A 44 -22.55 2.40 -4.23
C ARG A 44 -21.72 3.63 -4.56
N VAL A 45 -20.40 3.50 -4.69
CA VAL A 45 -19.51 4.62 -5.02
C VAL A 45 -19.85 5.23 -6.37
N LEU A 46 -20.03 4.39 -7.40
CA LEU A 46 -20.39 4.87 -8.74
C LEU A 46 -21.77 5.53 -8.76
N ALA A 47 -22.74 5.02 -8.00
CA ALA A 47 -24.04 5.68 -7.88
C ALA A 47 -23.97 7.05 -7.19
N LEU A 48 -23.02 7.25 -6.26
CA LEU A 48 -22.87 8.51 -5.52
C LEU A 48 -22.00 9.55 -6.26
N ARG A 49 -20.93 9.10 -6.92
CA ARG A 49 -19.88 9.99 -7.47
C ARG A 49 -19.61 9.79 -8.96
N GLY A 50 -20.12 8.75 -9.59
CA GLY A 50 -19.86 8.42 -11.00
C GLY A 50 -18.45 7.87 -11.30
N ALA A 51 -17.53 7.92 -10.33
CA ALA A 51 -16.16 7.44 -10.48
C ALA A 51 -15.57 6.98 -9.13
N LEU A 52 -14.55 6.12 -9.21
CA LEU A 52 -13.68 5.78 -8.08
C LEU A 52 -12.62 6.88 -7.88
N ASN A 53 -12.22 7.11 -6.64
CA ASN A 53 -11.07 7.95 -6.27
C ASN A 53 -9.95 7.13 -5.59
N ALA A 54 -8.85 7.79 -5.22
CA ALA A 54 -7.70 7.13 -4.59
C ALA A 54 -8.05 6.47 -3.23
N THR A 55 -8.94 7.06 -2.43
CA THR A 55 -9.41 6.49 -1.16
C THR A 55 -10.22 5.21 -1.37
N ASP A 56 -11.01 5.14 -2.44
CA ASP A 56 -11.73 3.92 -2.81
C ASP A 56 -10.77 2.80 -3.17
N ILE A 57 -9.65 3.11 -3.85
CA ILE A 57 -8.62 2.11 -4.14
C ILE A 57 -8.01 1.55 -2.85
N CYS A 58 -7.71 2.40 -1.87
CA CYS A 58 -7.20 1.93 -0.57
C CYS A 58 -8.19 0.97 0.10
N THR A 59 -9.48 1.32 0.09
CA THR A 59 -10.55 0.48 0.66
C THR A 59 -10.68 -0.87 -0.06
N LEU A 60 -10.64 -0.88 -1.40
CA LEU A 60 -10.70 -2.10 -2.20
C LEU A 60 -9.50 -3.01 -1.91
N MET A 61 -8.31 -2.44 -1.76
CA MET A 61 -7.10 -3.20 -1.42
C MET A 61 -7.17 -3.81 -0.01
N ILE A 62 -7.74 -3.09 0.97
CA ILE A 62 -8.02 -3.65 2.31
C ILE A 62 -8.96 -4.85 2.20
N MET A 63 -10.08 -4.71 1.48
CA MET A 63 -11.05 -5.81 1.30
C MET A 63 -10.41 -7.04 0.67
N LEU A 64 -9.54 -6.86 -0.34
CA LEU A 64 -8.80 -7.97 -0.97
C LEU A 64 -7.93 -8.72 0.04
N LYS A 65 -7.27 -8.01 0.96
CA LYS A 65 -6.43 -8.63 2.00
C LYS A 65 -7.28 -9.37 3.03
N CYS A 66 -8.40 -8.78 3.46
CA CYS A 66 -9.36 -9.42 4.36
C CYS A 66 -9.94 -10.72 3.77
N VAL A 67 -10.37 -10.71 2.51
CA VAL A 67 -10.91 -11.91 1.84
C VAL A 67 -9.85 -13.02 1.77
N ARG A 68 -8.60 -12.69 1.45
CA ARG A 68 -7.50 -13.67 1.44
C ARG A 68 -7.19 -14.25 2.82
N GLN A 69 -7.31 -13.46 3.88
CA GLN A 69 -7.13 -13.94 5.26
C GLN A 69 -8.24 -14.88 5.74
N ALA A 70 -9.40 -14.95 5.06
CA ALA A 70 -10.46 -15.89 5.43
C ALA A 70 -10.02 -17.36 5.38
N ARG A 71 -8.96 -17.66 4.61
CA ARG A 71 -8.37 -19.00 4.49
C ARG A 71 -7.20 -19.25 5.44
N GLY A 72 -6.79 -18.26 6.24
CA GLY A 72 -5.69 -18.39 7.19
C GLY A 72 -5.05 -17.05 7.55
N TYR A 73 -4.46 -16.98 8.75
CA TYR A 73 -3.72 -15.80 9.17
C TYR A 73 -2.39 -15.71 8.42
N HIS A 74 -2.18 -14.58 7.75
CA HIS A 74 -0.90 -14.20 7.18
C HIS A 74 -0.53 -12.78 7.61
N ARG A 75 0.59 -12.62 8.31
CA ARG A 75 1.01 -11.33 8.89
C ARG A 75 1.17 -10.24 7.84
N ASP A 76 1.65 -10.58 6.64
CA ASP A 76 1.79 -9.64 5.51
C ASP A 76 0.45 -8.97 5.18
N SER A 77 -0.65 -9.72 5.22
CA SER A 77 -1.98 -9.18 4.94
C SER A 77 -2.42 -8.18 6.01
N THR A 78 -2.10 -8.41 7.29
CA THR A 78 -2.35 -7.43 8.36
C THR A 78 -1.50 -6.17 8.17
N VAL A 79 -0.23 -6.32 7.79
CA VAL A 79 0.64 -5.16 7.48
C VAL A 79 0.09 -4.37 6.30
N ASP A 80 -0.35 -5.04 5.24
CA ASP A 80 -0.92 -4.39 4.06
C ASP A 80 -2.24 -3.68 4.39
N VAL A 81 -3.11 -4.29 5.20
CA VAL A 81 -4.35 -3.65 5.68
C VAL A 81 -4.02 -2.35 6.43
N SER A 82 -3.08 -2.40 7.37
CA SER A 82 -2.65 -1.19 8.09
C SER A 82 -2.05 -0.15 7.15
N GLY A 83 -1.22 -0.59 6.19
CA GLY A 83 -0.60 0.31 5.21
C GLY A 83 -1.63 1.04 4.35
N TYR A 84 -2.61 0.32 3.78
CA TYR A 84 -3.68 0.95 2.99
C TYR A 84 -4.62 1.81 3.85
N ALA A 85 -4.83 1.47 5.12
CA ALA A 85 -5.60 2.32 6.02
C ALA A 85 -4.90 3.66 6.28
N VAL A 86 -3.59 3.64 6.56
CA VAL A 86 -2.76 4.85 6.71
C VAL A 86 -2.73 5.65 5.41
N LEU A 87 -2.61 5.01 4.24
CA LEU A 87 -2.71 5.73 2.96
C LEU A 87 -4.09 6.38 2.77
N GLY A 88 -5.15 5.75 3.27
CA GLY A 88 -6.48 6.36 3.31
C GLY A 88 -6.51 7.65 4.12
N GLU A 89 -5.88 7.67 5.30
CA GLU A 89 -5.71 8.87 6.13
C GLU A 89 -4.89 9.94 5.41
N VAL A 90 -3.75 9.55 4.82
CA VAL A 90 -2.88 10.44 4.02
C VAL A 90 -3.63 11.18 2.90
N LEU A 91 -4.63 10.53 2.31
CA LEU A 91 -5.42 11.10 1.22
C LEU A 91 -6.55 12.05 1.68
N ASN A 92 -6.91 12.04 2.96
CA ASN A 92 -8.09 12.75 3.47
C ASN A 92 -7.78 13.78 4.57
N GLU A 93 -6.64 13.68 5.24
CA GLU A 93 -6.23 14.59 6.31
C GLU A 93 -5.11 15.53 5.84
N GLU A 94 -5.30 16.84 5.96
CA GLU A 94 -4.44 17.88 5.35
C GLU A 94 -2.96 17.77 5.78
N ASP A 95 -2.70 17.53 7.06
CA ASP A 95 -1.34 17.50 7.63
C ASP A 95 -0.67 16.12 7.59
N SER A 96 -1.42 15.08 7.23
CA SER A 96 -0.95 13.69 7.31
C SER A 96 0.10 13.34 6.24
N PHE A 97 0.10 14.05 5.10
CA PHE A 97 1.11 13.85 4.05
C PHE A 97 2.50 14.29 4.51
N GLU A 98 2.60 15.38 5.29
CA GLU A 98 3.87 15.81 5.87
C GLU A 98 4.44 14.73 6.79
N VAL A 99 3.62 14.24 7.74
CA VAL A 99 4.01 13.16 8.66
C VAL A 99 4.45 11.91 7.89
N PHE A 100 3.73 11.55 6.83
CA PHE A 100 4.07 10.42 5.96
C PHE A 100 5.45 10.58 5.31
N VAL A 101 5.74 11.75 4.73
CA VAL A 101 7.04 12.04 4.11
C VAL A 101 8.16 12.02 5.14
N LEU A 102 7.95 12.63 6.31
CA LEU A 102 8.96 12.65 7.38
C LEU A 102 9.25 11.24 7.91
N HIS A 103 8.23 10.40 8.06
CA HIS A 103 8.41 9.00 8.44
C HIS A 103 9.21 8.22 7.39
N ALA A 104 8.97 8.46 6.11
CA ALA A 104 9.74 7.84 5.03
C ALA A 104 11.19 8.34 5.01
N ALA A 105 11.41 9.65 5.23
CA ALA A 105 12.73 10.26 5.28
C ALA A 105 13.59 9.73 6.44
N ASP A 106 12.98 9.46 7.60
CA ASP A 106 13.65 8.88 8.77
C ASP A 106 14.34 7.53 8.47
N LYS A 107 13.85 6.79 7.47
CA LYS A 107 14.46 5.52 7.03
C LYS A 107 15.71 5.70 6.18
N ILE A 108 16.04 6.91 5.76
CA ILE A 108 17.21 7.22 4.94
C ILE A 108 18.37 7.57 5.87
N GLU A 109 19.37 6.70 5.98
CA GLU A 109 20.53 6.89 6.86
C GLU A 109 21.43 8.05 6.39
N ASN A 110 21.66 8.16 5.08
CA ASN A 110 22.50 9.22 4.54
C ASN A 110 21.79 10.58 4.67
N LYS A 111 22.38 11.49 5.44
CA LYS A 111 21.80 12.81 5.72
C LYS A 111 21.54 13.63 4.46
N ILE A 112 22.43 13.59 3.47
CA ILE A 112 22.28 14.37 2.23
C ILE A 112 21.12 13.81 1.42
N GLU A 113 21.03 12.49 1.28
CA GLU A 113 19.93 11.83 0.58
C GLU A 113 18.59 12.05 1.29
N ARG A 114 18.59 12.03 2.63
CA ARG A 114 17.40 12.34 3.45
C ARG A 114 16.89 13.74 3.16
N ILE A 115 17.78 14.75 3.20
CA ILE A 115 17.41 16.14 2.91
C ILE A 115 16.87 16.27 1.48
N GLN A 116 17.55 15.65 0.50
CA GLN A 116 17.11 15.65 -0.89
C GLN A 116 15.74 14.98 -1.08
N PHE A 117 15.48 13.89 -0.35
CA PHE A 117 14.18 13.21 -0.35
C PHE A 117 13.10 14.11 0.26
N THR A 118 13.34 14.69 1.44
CA THR A 118 12.37 15.58 2.09
C THR A 118 12.07 16.79 1.22
N ASP A 119 13.07 17.49 0.70
CA ASP A 119 12.87 18.69 -0.14
C ASP A 119 12.12 18.39 -1.44
N ARG A 120 12.29 17.18 -1.99
CA ARG A 120 11.54 16.72 -3.17
C ARG A 120 10.03 16.63 -2.92
N PHE A 121 9.61 16.23 -1.73
CA PHE A 121 8.19 15.99 -1.41
C PHE A 121 7.57 17.08 -0.54
N LEU A 122 8.38 17.83 0.20
CA LEU A 122 8.03 18.95 1.06
C LEU A 122 9.00 20.11 0.78
N PRO A 123 8.89 20.78 -0.39
CA PRO A 123 9.80 21.84 -0.77
C PRO A 123 9.74 22.99 0.22
N GLY A 124 10.90 23.46 0.68
CA GLY A 124 10.99 24.57 1.64
C GLY A 124 10.80 24.17 3.11
N TYR A 125 10.58 22.89 3.42
CA TYR A 125 10.43 22.40 4.79
C TYR A 125 11.58 22.80 5.74
N PHE A 126 12.81 22.91 5.22
CA PHE A 126 13.98 23.33 6.01
C PHE A 126 14.30 24.84 5.94
N ASN A 127 13.61 25.62 5.09
CA ASN A 127 13.93 27.03 4.82
C ASN A 127 13.03 28.02 5.56
N GLU A 128 11.81 27.61 5.92
CA GLU A 128 10.91 28.42 6.73
C GLU A 128 11.14 28.07 8.19
N GLY A 129 11.45 29.06 9.04
CA GLY A 129 11.81 28.89 10.46
C GLY A 129 10.70 28.37 11.38
N GLY A 130 9.88 27.41 10.95
CA GLY A 130 8.92 26.68 11.75
C GLY A 130 9.49 25.34 12.19
N ASN A 131 9.67 25.16 13.50
CA ASN A 131 9.85 23.88 14.19
C ASN A 131 10.59 22.78 13.42
N GLY A 132 11.76 23.11 12.86
CA GLY A 132 12.62 22.12 12.22
C GLY A 132 12.88 20.98 13.19
N TYR A 133 12.18 19.87 13.01
CA TYR A 133 12.41 18.64 13.74
C TYR A 133 13.87 18.27 13.51
N GLU A 134 14.71 18.48 14.53
CA GLU A 134 16.04 17.90 14.56
C GLU A 134 15.84 16.38 14.62
N PRO A 135 16.22 15.62 13.58
CA PRO A 135 16.13 14.17 13.64
C PRO A 135 17.01 13.72 14.81
N THR A 136 16.43 13.04 15.79
CA THR A 136 17.19 12.42 16.87
C THR A 136 18.28 11.55 16.26
N GLY A 137 19.52 11.84 16.66
CA GLY A 137 20.73 11.19 16.14
C GLY A 137 20.83 9.70 16.42
#